data_AF-C1KE03-F1
#
_entry.id   AF-C1KE03-F1
#
_cell.length_a   1.000
_cell.length_b   1.000
_cell.length_c   1.000
_cell.angle_alpha   90.00
_cell.angle_beta   90.00
_cell.angle_gamma   90.00
#
_symmetry.space_group_name_H-M   'P 1'
#
loop_
_entity.id
_entity.type
_entity.pdbx_description
1 polymer ?
#
loop_
_entity_poly.entity_id
_entity_poly.type
_entity_poly.pdbx_seq_one_letter_code
_entity_poly.pdbx_strand_id
1 'polypeptide(L)'
;NMGGHYMDPFVRDSLLRDPQSVLKLQEEFDQLLKDRAMSRLVIDMEDKNKLKMNLPVNVARLIQNARTTMGKRSQVSNLNPITVINRVRELQEDLVQLFPSYHKDYNGRFVNVLSQQRVERALTLFGIHLRQVLGSKRVLKEYKLNDKAFEYLLKEIRTKYQQSLITPGEIIGAIAAQSCGEPATQMTLNTFHNAGISSKNVTL
;
A
#
# COMPACT_ATOMS: atom_id res chain seq x y z
N ASN A 1 1.46 -27.57 -7.71
CA ASN A 1 2.64 -27.59 -6.82
C ASN A 1 2.50 -26.55 -5.71
N MET A 2 1.72 -26.86 -4.67
CA MET A 2 1.70 -26.06 -3.44
C MET A 2 2.95 -26.38 -2.62
N GLY A 3 3.62 -25.34 -2.11
CA GLY A 3 4.80 -25.46 -1.24
C GLY A 3 6.11 -25.68 -2.01
N GLY A 4 6.80 -24.59 -2.36
CA GLY A 4 8.21 -24.67 -2.76
C GLY A 4 9.13 -24.75 -1.54
N HIS A 5 10.44 -24.96 -1.76
CA HIS A 5 11.49 -25.04 -0.72
C HIS A 5 11.69 -23.77 0.15
N TYR A 6 10.75 -22.82 0.10
CA TYR A 6 10.78 -21.55 0.81
C TYR A 6 9.87 -21.52 2.06
N MET A 7 9.11 -22.59 2.31
CA MET A 7 8.23 -22.73 3.48
C MET A 7 8.73 -23.84 4.39
N ASP A 8 8.49 -23.68 5.70
CA ASP A 8 8.79 -24.72 6.67
C ASP A 8 8.01 -26.00 6.34
N PRO A 9 8.66 -27.20 6.34
CA PRO A 9 7.99 -28.46 6.03
C PRO A 9 6.76 -28.72 6.91
N PHE A 10 6.79 -28.33 8.18
CA PHE A 10 5.66 -28.48 9.09
C PHE A 10 4.46 -27.63 8.66
N VAL A 11 4.72 -26.37 8.26
CA VAL A 11 3.68 -25.46 7.74
C VAL A 11 3.11 -25.99 6.43
N ARG A 12 3.96 -26.48 5.53
CA ARG A 12 3.53 -27.08 4.26
C ARG A 12 2.61 -28.29 4.49
N ASP A 13 3.01 -29.20 5.37
CA ASP A 13 2.26 -30.43 5.62
C ASP A 13 0.94 -30.13 6.33
N SER A 14 0.91 -29.11 7.20
CA SER A 14 -0.33 -28.59 7.80
C SER A 14 -1.31 -28.03 6.75
N LEU A 15 -0.81 -27.27 5.77
CA LEU A 15 -1.63 -26.69 4.69
C LEU A 15 -2.20 -27.76 3.75
N LEU A 16 -1.47 -28.83 3.49
CA LEU A 16 -1.94 -29.94 2.66
C LEU A 16 -3.02 -30.78 3.35
N ARG A 17 -3.02 -30.81 4.68
CA ARG A 17 -4.00 -31.56 5.49
C ARG A 17 -5.32 -30.81 5.66
N ASP A 18 -5.31 -29.48 5.57
CA ASP A 18 -6.50 -28.65 5.79
C ASP A 18 -7.08 -28.09 4.47
N PRO A 19 -8.24 -28.60 4.00
CA PRO A 19 -8.91 -28.08 2.81
C PRO A 19 -9.33 -26.61 2.94
N GLN A 20 -9.62 -26.13 4.15
CA GLN A 20 -10.05 -24.74 4.37
C GLN A 20 -8.91 -23.76 4.11
N SER A 21 -7.68 -24.13 4.47
CA SER A 21 -6.49 -23.33 4.17
C SER A 21 -6.25 -23.21 2.66
N VAL A 22 -6.47 -24.28 1.90
CA VAL A 22 -6.37 -24.26 0.44
C VAL A 22 -7.40 -23.30 -0.19
N LEU A 23 -8.64 -23.32 0.29
CA LEU A 23 -9.69 -22.41 -0.15
C LEU A 23 -9.31 -20.94 0.11
N LYS A 24 -8.81 -20.61 1.30
CA LYS A 24 -8.37 -19.25 1.65
C LYS A 24 -7.23 -18.74 0.76
N LEU A 25 -6.28 -19.62 0.41
CA LEU A 25 -5.20 -19.27 -0.53
C LEU A 25 -5.74 -19.01 -1.94
N GLN A 26 -6.74 -19.78 -2.37
CA GLN A 26 -7.42 -19.55 -3.65
C GLN A 26 -8.20 -18.23 -3.64
N GLU A 27 -8.91 -17.91 -2.55
CA GLU A 27 -9.59 -16.62 -2.38
C GLU A 27 -8.62 -15.43 -2.46
N GLU A 28 -7.44 -15.54 -1.83
CA GLU A 28 -6.40 -14.50 -1.94
C GLU A 28 -6.00 -14.31 -3.41
N PHE A 29 -5.76 -15.40 -4.12
CA PHE A 29 -5.38 -15.33 -5.54
C PHE A 29 -6.47 -14.71 -6.41
N ASP A 30 -7.73 -15.12 -6.22
CA ASP A 30 -8.87 -14.58 -6.95
C ASP A 30 -9.07 -13.10 -6.64
N GLN A 31 -8.85 -12.67 -5.39
CA GLN A 31 -8.86 -11.26 -5.02
C GLN A 31 -7.75 -10.47 -5.72
N LEU A 32 -6.53 -11.01 -5.80
CA LEU A 32 -5.43 -10.37 -6.52
C LEU A 32 -5.70 -10.26 -8.04
N LEU A 33 -6.42 -11.23 -8.62
CA LEU A 33 -6.86 -11.17 -10.02
C LEU A 33 -7.88 -10.04 -10.22
N LYS A 34 -8.86 -9.90 -9.32
CA LYS A 34 -9.82 -8.78 -9.34
C LYS A 34 -9.11 -7.43 -9.18
N ASP A 35 -8.18 -7.34 -8.23
CA ASP A 35 -7.37 -6.14 -8.00
C ASP A 35 -6.57 -5.76 -9.26
N ARG A 36 -5.99 -6.73 -9.96
CA ARG A 36 -5.29 -6.51 -11.23
C ARG A 36 -6.22 -5.96 -12.32
N ALA A 37 -7.44 -6.50 -12.42
CA ALA A 37 -8.43 -5.99 -13.37
C ALA A 37 -8.82 -4.55 -13.04
N MET A 38 -9.09 -4.26 -11.77
CA MET A 38 -9.40 -2.90 -11.31
C MET A 38 -8.26 -1.91 -11.57
N SER A 39 -7.02 -2.28 -11.27
CA SER A 39 -5.85 -1.42 -11.53
C SER A 39 -5.67 -1.10 -13.01
N ARG A 40 -6.02 -2.02 -13.91
CA ARG A 40 -5.97 -1.79 -15.37
C ARG A 40 -7.06 -0.86 -15.87
N LEU A 41 -8.18 -0.77 -15.15
CA LEU A 41 -9.25 0.18 -15.47
C LEU A 41 -8.92 1.59 -14.98
N VAL A 42 -8.25 1.69 -13.83
CA VAL A 42 -7.96 2.99 -13.19
C VAL A 42 -6.66 3.62 -13.69
N ILE A 43 -5.66 2.80 -14.04
CA ILE A 43 -4.33 3.27 -14.44
C ILE A 43 -4.20 3.16 -15.95
N ASP A 44 -3.92 4.29 -16.62
CA ASP A 44 -3.53 4.34 -18.01
C ASP A 44 -2.16 3.66 -18.20
N MET A 45 -2.16 2.52 -18.91
CA MET A 45 -1.00 1.65 -19.10
C MET A 45 -0.16 2.02 -20.34
N GLU A 46 -0.60 3.01 -21.13
CA GLU A 46 0.05 3.35 -22.41
C GLU A 46 1.43 4.00 -22.21
N ASP A 47 1.64 4.69 -21.09
CA ASP A 47 2.90 5.34 -20.78
C ASP A 47 3.52 4.81 -19.48
N LYS A 48 4.65 4.08 -19.60
CA LYS A 48 5.36 3.51 -18.45
C LYS A 48 5.80 4.56 -17.43
N ASN A 49 5.96 5.82 -17.83
CA ASN A 49 6.31 6.90 -16.91
C ASN A 49 5.13 7.33 -16.02
N LYS A 50 3.87 7.13 -16.47
CA LYS A 50 2.65 7.35 -15.68
C LYS A 50 2.40 6.27 -14.62
N LEU A 51 3.13 5.16 -14.63
CA LEU A 51 3.03 4.11 -13.60
C LEU A 51 3.60 4.54 -12.24
N LYS A 52 4.26 5.70 -12.15
CA LYS A 52 4.73 6.25 -10.88
C LYS A 52 3.57 6.95 -10.17
N MET A 53 2.97 6.25 -9.21
CA MET A 53 1.94 6.80 -8.33
C MET A 53 2.51 7.18 -6.97
N ASN A 54 2.09 8.32 -6.46
CA ASN A 54 2.38 8.74 -5.09
C ASN A 54 1.38 8.06 -4.14
N LEU A 55 1.90 7.21 -3.25
CA LEU A 55 1.12 6.54 -2.21
C LEU A 55 1.55 7.03 -0.82
N PRO A 56 0.67 6.96 0.20
CA PRO A 56 0.95 7.54 1.52
C PRO A 56 2.16 6.93 2.24
N VAL A 57 2.45 5.64 1.99
CA VAL A 57 3.52 4.90 2.67
C VAL A 57 4.37 4.14 1.66
N ASN A 58 5.69 4.29 1.76
CA ASN A 58 6.64 3.49 0.99
C ASN A 58 6.86 2.11 1.66
N VAL A 59 5.98 1.16 1.33
CA VAL A 59 6.00 -0.19 1.90
C VAL A 59 7.27 -0.95 1.55
N ALA A 60 7.84 -0.74 0.36
CA ALA A 60 9.08 -1.41 -0.06
C ALA A 60 10.26 -1.05 0.87
N ARG A 61 10.38 0.23 1.25
CA ARG A 61 11.39 0.69 2.21
C ARG A 61 11.15 0.11 3.60
N LEU A 62 9.90 0.03 4.05
CA LEU A 62 9.58 -0.57 5.35
C LEU A 62 9.90 -2.06 5.41
N ILE A 63 9.67 -2.80 4.32
CA ILE A 63 10.09 -4.22 4.21
C ILE A 63 11.60 -4.34 4.33
N GLN A 64 12.36 -3.46 3.67
CA GLN A 64 13.81 -3.45 3.78
C GLN A 64 14.26 -3.18 5.22
N ASN A 65 13.66 -2.19 5.89
CA ASN A 65 13.94 -1.87 7.29
C ASN A 65 13.61 -3.05 8.22
N ALA A 66 12.46 -3.70 8.04
CA ALA A 66 12.08 -4.87 8.83
C ALA A 66 13.08 -6.02 8.67
N ARG A 67 13.64 -6.21 7.47
CA ARG A 67 14.69 -7.21 7.21
C ARG A 67 16.02 -6.86 7.88
N THR A 68 16.40 -5.59 7.92
CA THR A 68 17.67 -5.16 8.55
C THR A 68 17.59 -5.17 10.07
N THR A 69 16.50 -4.67 10.64
CA THR A 69 16.33 -4.51 12.09
C THR A 69 16.25 -5.85 12.82
N MET A 70 15.66 -6.88 12.20
CA MET A 70 15.35 -8.14 12.88
C MET A 70 16.46 -9.19 12.83
N GLY A 71 17.54 -8.99 12.06
CA GLY A 71 18.76 -9.81 12.10
C GLY A 71 18.60 -11.28 11.67
N LYS A 72 19.60 -11.79 10.93
CA LYS A 72 19.65 -13.09 10.23
C LYS A 72 18.62 -13.25 9.10
N ARG A 73 19.13 -13.39 7.87
CA ARG A 73 18.38 -13.92 6.73
C ARG A 73 18.00 -15.36 7.04
N SER A 74 16.82 -15.59 7.59
CA SER A 74 16.29 -16.95 7.68
C SER A 74 16.16 -17.51 6.26
N GLN A 75 16.66 -18.72 6.03
CA GLN A 75 16.57 -19.33 4.71
C GLN A 75 15.12 -19.69 4.34
N VAL A 76 14.32 -19.96 5.38
CA VAL A 76 12.93 -20.39 5.32
C VAL A 76 12.12 -19.54 6.31
N SER A 77 10.94 -19.12 5.89
CA SER A 77 10.00 -18.40 6.76
C SER A 77 9.19 -19.38 7.62
N ASN A 78 9.03 -19.05 8.89
CA ASN A 78 8.18 -19.79 9.84
C ASN A 78 6.72 -19.32 9.82
N LEU A 79 6.36 -18.35 8.98
CA LEU A 79 5.00 -17.81 8.91
C LEU A 79 4.05 -18.79 8.21
N ASN A 80 2.83 -18.86 8.75
CA ASN A 80 1.72 -19.49 8.07
C ASN A 80 1.11 -18.49 7.05
N PRO A 81 0.96 -18.87 5.75
CA PRO A 81 0.32 -18.02 4.74
C PRO A 81 -1.06 -17.49 5.16
N ILE A 82 -1.85 -18.29 5.88
CA ILE A 82 -3.19 -17.90 6.33
C ILE A 82 -3.12 -16.77 7.35
N THR A 83 -2.14 -16.82 8.25
CA THR A 83 -1.87 -15.73 9.18
C THR A 83 -1.51 -14.47 8.42
N VAL A 84 -0.67 -14.55 7.38
CA VAL A 84 -0.33 -13.38 6.55
C VAL A 84 -1.59 -12.76 5.93
N ILE A 85 -2.46 -13.57 5.32
CA ILE A 85 -3.71 -13.09 4.70
C ILE A 85 -4.60 -12.38 5.73
N ASN A 86 -4.84 -13.02 6.88
CA ASN A 86 -5.71 -12.46 7.91
C ASN A 86 -5.15 -11.15 8.46
N ARG A 87 -3.85 -11.10 8.78
CA ARG A 87 -3.22 -9.89 9.32
C ARG A 87 -3.18 -8.73 8.31
N VAL A 88 -3.06 -9.02 7.01
CA VAL A 88 -3.18 -7.98 5.97
C VAL A 88 -4.62 -7.46 5.91
N ARG A 89 -5.63 -8.32 6.01
CA ARG A 89 -7.05 -7.90 6.07
C ARG A 89 -7.32 -7.04 7.31
N GLU A 90 -6.87 -7.49 8.49
CA GLU A 90 -6.95 -6.72 9.74
C GLU A 90 -6.29 -5.35 9.61
N LEU A 91 -5.08 -5.29 9.02
CA LEU A 91 -4.40 -4.01 8.76
C LEU A 91 -5.27 -3.11 7.86
N GLN A 92 -5.89 -3.63 6.80
CA GLN A 92 -6.73 -2.81 5.91
C GLN A 92 -7.95 -2.25 6.63
N GLU A 93 -8.60 -3.05 7.47
CA GLU A 93 -9.73 -2.61 8.31
C GLU A 93 -9.28 -1.53 9.30
N ASP A 94 -8.14 -1.72 9.97
CA ASP A 94 -7.55 -0.74 10.88
C ASP A 94 -7.27 0.60 10.18
N LEU A 95 -6.71 0.57 8.96
CA LEU A 95 -6.41 1.78 8.19
C LEU A 95 -7.66 2.58 7.85
N VAL A 96 -8.78 1.91 7.56
CA VAL A 96 -10.10 2.55 7.38
C VAL A 96 -10.53 3.26 8.67
N GLN A 97 -10.36 2.61 9.81
CA GLN A 97 -10.72 3.18 11.12
C GLN A 97 -9.83 4.34 11.57
N LEU A 98 -8.64 4.52 10.98
CA LEU A 98 -7.77 5.66 11.31
C LEU A 98 -8.22 6.99 10.70
N PHE A 99 -9.07 6.99 9.67
CA PHE A 99 -9.52 8.24 9.04
C PHE A 99 -10.34 9.11 9.99
N PRO A 100 -10.03 10.41 10.14
CA PRO A 100 -10.86 11.31 10.95
C PRO A 100 -12.23 11.48 10.29
N SER A 101 -13.30 11.32 11.06
CA SER A 101 -14.68 11.49 10.60
C SER A 101 -15.59 11.85 11.76
N TYR A 102 -16.51 12.79 11.54
CA TYR A 102 -17.55 13.17 12.50
C TYR A 102 -18.64 12.10 12.66
N HIS A 103 -18.73 11.15 11.72
CA HIS A 103 -19.73 10.08 11.73
C HIS A 103 -19.20 8.80 12.36
N LYS A 104 -18.43 8.92 13.44
CA LYS A 104 -17.90 7.79 14.21
C LYS A 104 -18.53 7.74 15.60
N ASP A 105 -18.73 6.53 16.10
CA ASP A 105 -19.17 6.30 17.47
C ASP A 105 -18.01 6.51 18.48
N TYR A 106 -18.30 6.39 19.77
CA TYR A 106 -17.30 6.48 20.84
C TYR A 106 -16.21 5.40 20.75
N ASN A 107 -16.47 4.31 20.00
CA ASN A 107 -15.52 3.22 19.76
C ASN A 107 -14.70 3.44 18.47
N GLY A 108 -14.88 4.57 17.79
CA GLY A 108 -14.18 4.94 16.56
C GLY A 108 -14.73 4.28 15.29
N ARG A 109 -15.85 3.56 15.36
CA ARG A 109 -16.49 2.89 14.21
C ARG A 109 -17.41 3.84 13.46
N PHE A 110 -17.44 3.71 12.14
CA PHE A 110 -18.36 4.50 11.32
C PHE A 110 -19.82 4.13 11.61
N VAL A 111 -20.62 5.13 11.96
CA VAL A 111 -22.08 5.00 12.13
C VAL A 111 -22.77 5.14 10.77
N ASN A 112 -22.24 5.99 9.89
CA ASN A 112 -22.80 6.24 8.57
C ASN A 112 -22.13 5.36 7.50
N VAL A 113 -22.93 4.52 6.85
CA VAL A 113 -22.52 3.63 5.76
C VAL A 113 -21.90 4.40 4.60
N LEU A 114 -22.44 5.56 4.24
CA LEU A 114 -21.91 6.37 3.13
C LEU A 114 -20.51 6.92 3.46
N SER A 115 -20.28 7.34 4.70
CA SER A 115 -18.96 7.80 5.13
C SER A 115 -17.94 6.68 5.11
N GLN A 116 -18.32 5.48 5.56
CA GLN A 116 -17.47 4.30 5.49
C GLN A 116 -17.11 3.95 4.04
N GLN A 117 -18.11 3.86 3.14
CA GLN A 117 -17.90 3.54 1.73
C GLN A 117 -16.99 4.56 1.04
N ARG A 118 -17.09 5.85 1.39
CA ARG A 118 -16.20 6.89 0.85
C ARG A 118 -14.74 6.64 1.24
N VAL A 119 -14.49 6.27 2.49
CA VAL A 119 -13.14 5.97 2.97
C VAL A 119 -12.59 4.70 2.34
N GLU A 120 -13.39 3.64 2.26
CA GLU A 120 -13.02 2.39 1.59
C GLU A 120 -12.65 2.61 0.11
N ARG A 121 -13.45 3.44 -0.60
CA ARG A 121 -13.15 3.83 -1.98
C ARG A 121 -11.87 4.65 -2.08
N ALA A 122 -11.64 5.62 -1.18
CA ALA A 122 -10.42 6.41 -1.16
C ALA A 122 -9.17 5.53 -0.94
N LEU A 123 -9.29 4.48 -0.11
CA LEU A 123 -8.22 3.53 0.16
C LEU A 123 -8.06 2.43 -0.88
N THR A 124 -8.92 2.35 -1.89
CA THR A 124 -8.93 1.20 -2.82
C THR A 124 -7.57 0.96 -3.48
N LEU A 125 -6.93 2.00 -4.01
CA LEU A 125 -5.62 1.89 -4.66
C LEU A 125 -4.51 1.51 -3.67
N PHE A 126 -4.50 2.11 -2.49
CA PHE A 126 -3.52 1.77 -1.45
C PHE A 126 -3.74 0.34 -0.92
N GLY A 127 -4.99 -0.09 -0.79
CA GLY A 127 -5.37 -1.44 -0.40
C GLY A 127 -4.92 -2.48 -1.43
N ILE A 128 -5.13 -2.21 -2.73
CA ILE A 128 -4.60 -3.05 -3.81
C ILE A 128 -3.07 -3.13 -3.72
N HIS A 129 -2.39 -2.01 -3.52
CA HIS A 129 -0.93 -1.98 -3.37
C HIS A 129 -0.46 -2.83 -2.19
N LEU A 130 -1.11 -2.72 -1.03
CA LEU A 130 -0.79 -3.52 0.16
C LEU A 130 -0.98 -5.02 -0.10
N ARG A 131 -2.09 -5.45 -0.71
CA ARG A 131 -2.32 -6.87 -1.05
C ARG A 131 -1.31 -7.39 -2.06
N GLN A 132 -0.97 -6.60 -3.07
CA GLN A 132 0.04 -6.97 -4.06
C GLN A 132 1.45 -7.09 -3.46
N VAL A 133 1.82 -6.19 -2.55
CA VAL A 133 3.15 -6.18 -1.94
C VAL A 133 3.26 -7.23 -0.83
N LEU A 134 2.27 -7.31 0.05
CA LEU A 134 2.24 -8.22 1.20
C LEU A 134 1.56 -9.55 0.93
N GLY A 135 1.33 -9.91 -0.33
CA GLY A 135 0.74 -11.20 -0.69
C GLY A 135 1.54 -12.37 -0.10
N SER A 136 0.84 -13.38 0.39
CA SER A 136 1.40 -14.47 1.20
C SER A 136 2.64 -15.10 0.56
N LYS A 137 2.56 -15.41 -0.74
CA LYS A 137 3.67 -15.96 -1.52
C LYS A 137 4.89 -15.06 -1.57
N ARG A 138 4.73 -13.73 -1.67
CA ARG A 138 5.86 -12.79 -1.74
C ARG A 138 6.52 -12.63 -0.39
N VAL A 139 5.74 -12.51 0.68
CA VAL A 139 6.23 -12.44 2.06
C VAL A 139 7.09 -13.66 2.40
N LEU A 140 6.64 -14.85 2.02
CA LEU A 140 7.34 -16.11 2.29
C LEU A 140 8.55 -16.33 1.37
N LYS A 141 8.41 -16.09 0.05
CA LYS A 141 9.43 -16.44 -0.95
C LYS A 141 10.45 -15.34 -1.22
N GLU A 142 9.98 -14.10 -1.42
CA GLU A 142 10.84 -12.97 -1.81
C GLU A 142 11.46 -12.31 -0.59
N TYR A 143 10.64 -12.01 0.43
CA TYR A 143 11.09 -11.26 1.60
C TYR A 143 11.63 -12.16 2.70
N LYS A 144 11.13 -13.41 2.76
CA LYS A 144 11.48 -14.42 3.77
C LYS A 144 11.37 -13.86 5.19
N LEU A 145 10.27 -13.15 5.48
CA LEU A 145 10.05 -12.55 6.79
C LEU A 145 9.77 -13.64 7.83
N ASN A 146 10.11 -13.37 9.08
CA ASN A 146 9.68 -14.18 10.23
C ASN A 146 8.46 -13.51 10.88
N ASP A 147 7.72 -14.25 11.71
CA ASP A 147 6.51 -13.74 12.38
C ASP A 147 6.72 -12.39 13.09
N LYS A 148 7.75 -12.28 13.94
CA LYS A 148 8.12 -11.02 14.62
C LYS A 148 8.44 -9.87 13.66
N ALA A 149 9.12 -10.16 12.55
CA ALA A 149 9.49 -9.16 11.56
C ALA A 149 8.27 -8.68 10.77
N PHE A 150 7.33 -9.58 10.51
CA PHE A 150 6.07 -9.27 9.86
C PHE A 150 5.16 -8.44 10.77
N GLU A 151 5.02 -8.79 12.05
CA GLU A 151 4.26 -7.97 13.01
C GLU A 151 4.85 -6.56 13.16
N TYR A 152 6.19 -6.45 13.24
CA TYR A 152 6.87 -5.16 13.25
C TYR A 152 6.57 -4.34 11.99
N LEU A 153 6.64 -4.98 10.80
CA LEU A 153 6.32 -4.34 9.53
C LEU A 153 4.89 -3.78 9.51
N LEU A 154 3.89 -4.55 9.95
CA LEU A 154 2.49 -4.11 9.98
C LEU A 154 2.29 -2.92 10.92
N LYS A 155 2.92 -2.94 12.10
CA LYS A 155 2.90 -1.83 13.06
C LYS A 155 3.54 -0.57 12.47
N GLU A 156 4.67 -0.69 11.79
CA GLU A 156 5.33 0.43 11.11
C GLU A 156 4.47 1.01 9.99
N ILE A 157 3.83 0.17 9.17
CA ILE A 157 2.92 0.62 8.12
C ILE A 157 1.76 1.42 8.74
N ARG A 158 1.13 0.89 9.80
CA ARG A 158 0.04 1.56 10.52
C ARG A 158 0.48 2.91 11.06
N THR A 159 1.63 2.98 11.74
CA THR A 159 2.17 4.23 12.31
C THR A 159 2.50 5.25 11.24
N LYS A 160 3.18 4.84 10.17
CA LYS A 160 3.52 5.74 9.05
C LYS A 160 2.28 6.23 8.32
N TYR A 161 1.29 5.38 8.16
CA TYR A 161 0.01 5.77 7.60
C TYR A 161 -0.70 6.80 8.48
N GLN A 162 -0.78 6.56 9.80
CA GLN A 162 -1.37 7.52 10.74
C GLN A 162 -0.66 8.87 10.69
N GLN A 163 0.67 8.89 10.58
CA GLN A 163 1.47 10.11 10.41
C GLN A 163 1.25 10.82 9.07
N SER A 164 0.79 10.10 8.04
CA SER A 164 0.51 10.67 6.71
C SER A 164 -0.87 11.31 6.59
N LEU A 165 -1.73 11.16 7.60
CA LEU A 165 -3.04 11.80 7.61
C LEU A 165 -2.90 13.30 7.85
N ILE A 166 -3.69 14.09 7.12
CA ILE A 166 -3.75 15.54 7.28
C ILE A 166 -4.27 15.92 8.66
N THR A 167 -3.73 16.99 9.24
CA THR A 167 -4.18 17.48 10.54
C THR A 167 -5.45 18.33 10.35
N PRO A 168 -6.53 18.07 11.10
CA PRO A 168 -7.73 18.91 11.05
C PRO A 168 -7.40 20.37 11.41
N GLY A 169 -7.92 21.33 10.63
CA GLY A 169 -7.68 22.76 10.84
C GLY A 169 -6.45 23.32 10.13
N GLU A 170 -5.73 22.52 9.35
CA GLU A 170 -4.61 22.98 8.53
C GLU A 170 -5.08 23.89 7.37
N ILE A 171 -4.33 24.96 7.09
CA ILE A 171 -4.69 26.00 6.11
C ILE A 171 -4.35 25.54 4.69
N ILE A 172 -5.11 24.57 4.17
CA ILE A 172 -4.86 23.97 2.84
C ILE A 172 -4.94 24.97 1.68
N GLY A 173 -5.76 26.02 1.81
CA GLY A 173 -5.96 27.01 0.74
C GLY A 173 -4.71 27.84 0.46
N ALA A 174 -4.06 28.32 1.52
CA ALA A 174 -2.82 29.09 1.39
C ALA A 174 -1.66 28.21 0.90
N ILE A 175 -1.55 26.98 1.44
CA ILE A 175 -0.54 26.00 1.01
C ILE A 175 -0.71 25.66 -0.48
N ALA A 176 -1.94 25.39 -0.92
CA ALA A 176 -2.23 25.11 -2.32
C ALA A 176 -1.87 26.31 -3.22
N ALA A 177 -2.29 27.53 -2.85
CA ALA A 177 -1.97 28.74 -3.59
C ALA A 177 -0.47 28.95 -3.76
N GLN A 178 0.31 28.77 -2.69
CA GLN A 178 1.77 28.87 -2.73
C GLN A 178 2.40 27.76 -3.58
N SER A 179 1.93 26.51 -3.46
CA SER A 179 2.44 25.37 -4.22
C SER A 179 2.26 25.50 -5.72
N CYS A 180 1.26 26.27 -6.17
CA CYS A 180 1.05 26.61 -7.57
C CYS A 180 1.82 27.89 -7.97
N GLY A 181 1.89 28.89 -7.08
CA GLY A 181 2.52 30.18 -7.36
C GLY A 181 4.05 30.12 -7.49
N GLU A 182 4.73 29.38 -6.62
CA GLU A 182 6.20 29.22 -6.67
C GLU A 182 6.70 28.62 -8.00
N PRO A 183 6.18 27.48 -8.51
CA PRO A 183 6.62 26.97 -9.80
C PRO A 183 6.23 27.90 -10.95
N ALA A 184 5.14 28.66 -10.85
CA ALA A 184 4.73 29.60 -11.90
C ALA A 184 5.73 30.77 -12.06
N THR A 185 6.27 31.32 -10.98
CA THR A 185 7.29 32.38 -11.06
C THR A 185 8.61 31.84 -11.60
N GLN A 186 9.03 30.65 -11.17
CA GLN A 186 10.21 29.97 -11.71
C GLN A 186 10.07 29.66 -13.19
N MET A 187 8.90 29.19 -13.62
CA MET A 187 8.60 28.91 -15.02
C MET A 187 8.67 30.19 -15.86
N THR A 188 8.15 31.31 -15.34
CA THR A 188 8.22 32.61 -16.00
C THR A 188 9.68 33.06 -16.20
N LEU A 189 10.54 32.96 -15.19
CA LEU A 189 11.97 33.25 -15.34
C LEU A 189 12.66 32.32 -16.35
N ASN A 190 12.34 31.03 -16.33
CA ASN A 190 12.89 30.05 -17.28
C ASN A 190 12.43 30.29 -18.73
N THR A 191 11.24 30.87 -18.96
CA THR A 191 10.81 31.26 -20.31
C THR A 191 11.68 32.36 -20.89
N PHE A 192 12.17 33.32 -20.10
CA PHE A 192 13.09 34.35 -20.59
C PHE A 192 14.43 33.77 -21.08
N HIS A 193 14.95 32.73 -20.41
CA HIS A 193 16.17 32.04 -20.86
C HIS A 193 15.95 31.17 -22.10
N ASN A 194 14.74 30.61 -22.28
CA ASN A 194 14.41 29.74 -23.41
C ASN A 194 13.84 30.49 -24.63
N ALA A 195 13.40 31.75 -24.47
CA ALA A 195 12.84 32.58 -25.53
C ALA A 195 13.85 32.95 -26.64
N GLY A 196 15.16 32.82 -26.38
CA GLY A 196 16.21 33.06 -27.36
C GLY A 196 16.54 31.87 -28.28
N ILE A 197 15.95 30.69 -28.05
CA ILE A 197 16.17 29.49 -28.88
C ILE A 197 14.97 29.36 -29.82
N SER A 198 15.12 29.89 -31.04
CA SER A 198 14.09 30.07 -32.08
C SER A 198 13.35 28.80 -32.57
N SER A 199 13.54 27.63 -31.96
CA SER A 199 13.01 26.34 -32.42
C SER A 199 11.92 25.72 -31.55
N LYS A 200 11.43 26.41 -30.51
CA LYS A 200 10.34 25.90 -29.66
C LYS A 200 9.14 26.85 -29.69
N ASN A 201 7.98 26.33 -30.07
CA ASN A 201 6.70 27.01 -29.84
C ASN A 201 6.50 27.14 -28.32
N VAL A 202 6.85 28.29 -27.76
CA VAL A 202 6.57 28.62 -26.36
C VAL A 202 5.17 29.24 -26.31
N THR A 203 4.18 28.37 -26.35
CA THR A 203 2.88 28.62 -25.70
C THR A 203 2.84 27.64 -24.53
N LEU A 204 2.64 28.19 -23.33
CA LEU A 204 2.46 27.42 -22.09
C LEU A 204 1.08 26.75 -22.07
#